data_AF-A0AAW5VH23-F1
#
_entry.id   AF-A0AAW5VH23-F1
#
_cell.length_a   1.000
_cell.length_b   1.000
_cell.length_c   1.000
_cell.angle_alpha   90.00
_cell.angle_beta   90.00
_cell.angle_gamma   90.00
#
_symmetry.space_group_name_H-M   'P 1'
#
loop_
_entity.id
_entity.type
_entity.pdbx_description
1 polymer ?
#
loop_
_entity_poly.entity_id
_entity_poly.type
_entity_poly.pdbx_seq_one_letter_code
_entity_poly.pdbx_strand_id
1 'polypeptide(L)'
;MNTLETKFFDMRAKKNNSTEDSFALFDALETVTIEDTMGMWHGSGFHTGHTMDGALETFNWYGKEFVDADNVHPLVFKSFGKTLFKVNPSLMPVRLATLIPSTNLSPLKYVFLLIRFLFQTSKSKARVRRIEFRGKITAAMIYDNLPIHDVFKKVNQNTLFGCMDYKGMKQPFFFVLERVK
;
A
#
# COMPACT_ATOMS: atom_id res chain seq x y z
N MET A 1 9.52 -19.67 10.70
CA MET A 1 9.54 -18.20 10.86
C MET A 1 10.91 -17.79 11.35
N ASN A 2 11.60 -16.92 10.62
CA ASN A 2 12.85 -16.35 11.12
C ASN A 2 12.54 -15.24 12.16
N THR A 3 13.55 -14.80 12.93
CA THR A 3 13.36 -13.83 14.02
C THR A 3 12.75 -12.50 13.56
N LEU A 4 13.10 -12.03 12.36
CA LEU A 4 12.57 -10.78 11.79
C LEU A 4 11.10 -10.90 11.38
N GLU A 5 10.72 -12.06 10.84
CA GLU A 5 9.35 -12.37 10.47
C GLU A 5 8.45 -12.38 11.70
N THR A 6 8.87 -13.04 12.80
CA THR A 6 8.14 -13.00 14.08
C THR A 6 7.98 -11.56 14.58
N LYS A 7 9.07 -10.78 14.60
CA LYS A 7 9.04 -9.36 15.01
C LYS A 7 8.08 -8.55 14.14
N PHE A 8 8.03 -8.80 12.83
CA PHE A 8 7.10 -8.13 11.93
C PHE A 8 5.65 -8.41 12.31
N PHE A 9 5.28 -9.67 12.55
CA PHE A 9 3.90 -10.02 12.91
C PHE A 9 3.51 -9.49 14.29
N ASP A 10 4.44 -9.50 15.26
CA ASP A 10 4.22 -8.90 16.58
C ASP A 10 3.97 -7.39 16.50
N MET A 11 4.71 -6.68 15.63
CA MET A 11 4.49 -5.26 15.40
C MET A 11 3.20 -5.00 14.61
N ARG A 12 2.90 -5.81 13.59
CA ARG A 12 1.65 -5.69 12.81
C ARG A 12 0.39 -5.83 13.68
N ALA A 13 0.45 -6.64 14.74
CA ALA A 13 -0.66 -6.79 15.68
C ALA A 13 -0.91 -5.54 16.55
N LYS A 14 0.06 -4.63 16.67
CA LYS A 14 -0.07 -3.36 17.41
C LYS A 14 -0.75 -2.29 16.54
N LYS A 15 -1.40 -1.33 17.20
CA LYS A 15 -2.08 -0.20 16.53
C LYS A 15 -1.32 1.13 16.62
N ASN A 16 -0.14 1.13 17.23
CA ASN A 16 0.59 2.34 17.61
C ASN A 16 2.11 2.12 17.55
N ASN A 17 2.61 1.45 16.51
CA ASN A 17 4.06 1.32 16.34
C ASN A 17 4.68 2.71 16.13
N SER A 18 5.90 2.92 16.64
CA SER A 18 6.65 4.14 16.33
C SER A 18 7.12 4.12 14.87
N THR A 19 7.33 5.29 14.28
CA THR A 19 7.89 5.38 12.92
C THR A 19 9.33 4.87 12.90
N GLU A 20 10.07 5.15 13.97
CA GLU A 20 11.46 4.77 14.17
C GLU A 20 11.62 3.25 14.23
N ASP A 21 10.83 2.55 15.05
CA ASP A 21 10.86 1.09 15.14
C ASP A 21 10.44 0.43 13.83
N SER A 22 9.45 1.03 13.14
CA SER A 22 8.96 0.55 11.85
C SER A 22 10.05 0.64 10.78
N PHE A 23 10.81 1.74 10.75
CA PHE A 23 11.99 1.84 9.89
C PHE A 23 13.11 0.89 10.30
N ALA A 24 13.39 0.73 11.60
CA ALA A 24 14.41 -0.21 12.06
C ALA A 24 14.11 -1.65 11.62
N LEU A 25 12.83 -2.04 11.64
CA LEU A 25 12.38 -3.31 11.06
C LEU A 25 12.53 -3.31 9.53
N PHE A 26 12.02 -2.28 8.84
CA PHE A 26 12.07 -2.16 7.38
C PHE A 26 13.51 -2.26 6.84
N ASP A 27 14.46 -1.59 7.50
CA ASP A 27 15.87 -1.57 7.11
C ASP A 27 16.54 -2.94 7.31
N ALA A 28 16.10 -3.73 8.30
CA ALA A 28 16.62 -5.06 8.58
C ALA A 28 16.11 -6.14 7.60
N LEU A 29 14.94 -5.93 6.98
CA LEU A 29 14.37 -6.88 6.03
C LEU A 29 15.13 -6.95 4.70
N GLU A 30 14.99 -8.09 4.04
CA GLU A 30 15.56 -8.36 2.71
C GLU A 30 14.96 -7.44 1.64
N THR A 31 15.76 -7.16 0.61
CA THR A 31 15.31 -6.41 -0.57
C THR A 31 14.43 -7.26 -1.46
N VAL A 32 13.56 -6.60 -2.21
CA VAL A 32 12.56 -7.23 -3.09
C VAL A 32 13.02 -7.05 -4.54
N THR A 33 12.97 -8.13 -5.33
CA THR A 33 13.18 -8.06 -6.78
C THR A 33 11.90 -7.60 -7.48
N ILE A 34 11.96 -7.24 -8.77
CA ILE A 34 10.75 -6.86 -9.50
C ILE A 34 9.82 -8.09 -9.60
N GLU A 35 10.39 -9.25 -9.84
CA GLU A 35 9.70 -10.53 -10.02
C GLU A 35 8.95 -10.95 -8.74
N ASP A 36 9.53 -10.69 -7.56
CA ASP A 36 8.88 -10.95 -6.27
C ASP A 36 7.53 -10.21 -6.15
N THR A 37 7.37 -9.05 -6.79
CA THR A 37 6.16 -8.21 -6.69
C THR A 37 5.00 -8.69 -7.55
N MET A 38 5.23 -9.59 -8.51
CA MET A 38 4.23 -9.94 -9.52
C MET A 38 3.00 -10.63 -8.91
N GLY A 39 1.84 -10.38 -9.53
CA GLY A 39 0.55 -10.97 -9.17
C GLY A 39 -0.37 -10.04 -8.36
N MET A 40 -1.40 -10.64 -7.80
CA MET A 40 -2.40 -9.95 -6.98
C MET A 40 -2.03 -10.03 -5.50
N TRP A 41 -2.16 -8.90 -4.81
CA TRP A 41 -1.86 -8.77 -3.39
C TRP A 41 -3.03 -8.15 -2.66
N HIS A 42 -3.38 -8.74 -1.53
CA HIS A 42 -4.30 -8.17 -0.56
C HIS A 42 -3.56 -7.15 0.31
N GLY A 43 -4.12 -5.94 0.45
CA GLY A 43 -3.51 -4.83 1.16
C GLY A 43 -4.13 -4.58 2.54
N SER A 44 -3.30 -4.21 3.50
CA SER A 44 -3.75 -3.65 4.79
C SER A 44 -2.74 -2.62 5.30
N GLY A 45 -3.17 -1.69 6.13
CA GLY A 45 -2.29 -0.75 6.83
C GLY A 45 -1.36 -1.45 7.82
N PHE A 46 -0.22 -0.81 8.09
CA PHE A 46 0.65 -1.13 9.21
C PHE A 46 0.67 0.10 10.12
N HIS A 47 0.02 -0.02 11.28
CA HIS A 47 -0.37 1.14 12.06
C HIS A 47 0.81 1.80 12.78
N THR A 48 1.08 3.04 12.39
CA THR A 48 2.08 3.92 13.02
C THR A 48 1.49 5.22 13.57
N GLY A 49 0.15 5.32 13.63
CA GLY A 49 -0.54 6.55 14.02
C GLY A 49 -0.67 7.54 12.86
N HIS A 50 -0.49 7.07 11.61
CA HIS A 50 -0.63 7.91 10.44
C HIS A 50 -2.09 8.27 10.18
N THR A 51 -2.38 9.45 9.61
CA THR A 51 -3.77 9.90 9.34
C THR A 51 -4.51 9.00 8.34
N MET A 52 -3.76 8.27 7.52
CA MET A 52 -4.25 7.29 6.56
C MET A 52 -4.48 5.90 7.15
N ASP A 53 -4.15 5.67 8.42
CA ASP A 53 -4.39 4.38 9.06
C ASP A 53 -5.88 4.01 8.99
N GLY A 54 -6.18 2.87 8.38
CA GLY A 54 -7.55 2.38 8.16
C GLY A 54 -8.30 3.06 7.02
N ALA A 55 -7.75 4.11 6.39
CA ALA A 55 -8.45 4.89 5.38
C ALA A 55 -8.90 4.06 4.17
N LEU A 56 -7.98 3.28 3.61
CA LEU A 56 -8.25 2.48 2.42
C LEU A 56 -9.20 1.32 2.74
N GLU A 57 -9.03 0.69 3.91
CA GLU A 57 -9.87 -0.38 4.41
C GLU A 57 -11.32 0.06 4.61
N THR A 58 -11.54 1.30 5.08
CA THR A 58 -12.88 1.92 5.16
C THR A 58 -13.61 1.86 3.83
N PHE A 59 -12.91 2.03 2.71
CA PHE A 59 -13.49 2.05 1.37
C PHE A 59 -13.48 0.68 0.65
N ASN A 60 -13.27 -0.44 1.35
CA ASN A 60 -13.10 -1.78 0.76
C ASN A 60 -11.91 -1.87 -0.20
N TRP A 61 -10.80 -1.20 0.11
CA TRP A 61 -9.56 -1.47 -0.61
C TRP A 61 -9.21 -2.95 -0.46
N TYR A 62 -9.02 -3.60 -1.59
CA TYR A 62 -8.63 -5.00 -1.66
C TYR A 62 -7.10 -5.11 -1.71
N GLY A 63 -6.44 -4.27 -2.49
CA GLY A 63 -4.98 -4.26 -2.57
C GLY A 63 -4.44 -3.76 -3.90
N LYS A 64 -3.42 -4.45 -4.42
CA LYS A 64 -2.66 -4.05 -5.62
C LYS A 64 -2.49 -5.23 -6.57
N GLU A 65 -2.43 -4.94 -7.86
CA GLU A 65 -2.15 -5.94 -8.90
C GLU A 65 -0.94 -5.50 -9.73
N PHE A 66 0.06 -6.37 -9.81
CA PHE A 66 1.27 -6.19 -10.59
C PHE A 66 1.22 -7.18 -11.76
N VAL A 67 0.89 -6.69 -12.95
CA VAL A 67 0.80 -7.52 -14.16
C VAL A 67 2.20 -7.76 -14.72
N ASP A 68 2.97 -6.69 -14.84
CA ASP A 68 4.38 -6.71 -15.21
C ASP A 68 5.08 -5.44 -14.66
N ALA A 69 6.35 -5.25 -15.02
CA ALA A 69 7.14 -4.12 -14.54
C ALA A 69 6.61 -2.74 -14.97
N ASP A 70 5.84 -2.64 -16.06
CA ASP A 70 5.28 -1.40 -16.62
C ASP A 70 3.77 -1.26 -16.44
N ASN A 71 3.09 -2.33 -16.01
CA ASN A 71 1.65 -2.39 -15.85
C ASN A 71 1.25 -2.78 -14.43
N VAL A 72 1.04 -1.76 -13.59
CA VAL A 72 0.58 -1.95 -12.21
C VAL A 72 -0.74 -1.20 -11.96
N HIS A 73 -1.65 -1.88 -11.26
CA HIS A 73 -2.87 -1.29 -10.72
C HIS A 73 -2.72 -1.10 -9.21
N PRO A 74 -2.38 0.12 -8.76
CA PRO A 74 -2.04 0.39 -7.36
C PRO A 74 -3.24 0.39 -6.40
N LEU A 75 -4.46 0.45 -6.96
CA LEU A 75 -5.71 0.56 -6.21
C LEU A 75 -6.76 -0.38 -6.80
N VAL A 76 -6.86 -1.57 -6.21
CA VAL A 76 -7.92 -2.55 -6.47
C VAL A 76 -8.89 -2.53 -5.30
N PHE A 77 -10.18 -2.41 -5.58
CA PHE A 77 -11.26 -2.32 -4.59
C PHE A 77 -12.30 -3.43 -4.80
N LYS A 78 -13.05 -3.75 -3.75
CA LYS A 78 -14.11 -4.76 -3.79
C LYS A 78 -15.50 -4.12 -3.69
N SER A 79 -16.36 -4.41 -4.67
CA SER A 79 -17.77 -4.01 -4.65
C SER A 79 -18.59 -4.84 -3.65
N PHE A 80 -19.86 -4.44 -3.40
CA PHE A 80 -20.78 -5.20 -2.56
C PHE A 80 -20.97 -6.66 -3.03
N GLY A 81 -20.96 -6.89 -4.35
CA GLY A 81 -21.14 -8.20 -4.99
C GLY A 81 -19.86 -9.05 -5.11
N LYS A 82 -18.79 -8.69 -4.38
CA LYS A 82 -17.46 -9.32 -4.42
C LYS A 82 -16.66 -9.14 -5.72
N THR A 83 -17.18 -8.43 -6.72
CA THR A 83 -16.43 -8.09 -7.93
C THR A 83 -15.32 -7.08 -7.60
N LEU A 84 -14.11 -7.35 -8.09
CA LEU A 84 -12.99 -6.41 -7.99
C LEU A 84 -13.07 -5.35 -9.10
N PHE A 85 -12.68 -4.12 -8.77
CA PHE A 85 -12.55 -3.04 -9.74
C PHE A 85 -11.32 -2.19 -9.45
N LYS A 86 -10.75 -1.62 -10.51
CA LYS A 86 -9.50 -0.84 -10.46
C LYS A 86 -9.84 0.65 -10.46
N VAL A 87 -9.14 1.42 -9.64
CA VAL A 87 -9.36 2.86 -9.47
C VAL A 87 -8.15 3.66 -9.94
N ASN A 88 -8.41 4.80 -10.58
CA ASN A 88 -7.38 5.76 -10.93
C ASN A 88 -6.94 6.56 -9.68
N PRO A 89 -5.70 6.42 -9.20
CA PRO A 89 -5.22 7.13 -8.01
C PRO A 89 -5.28 8.65 -8.14
N SER A 90 -5.13 9.20 -9.36
CA SER A 90 -5.18 10.65 -9.58
C SER A 90 -6.55 11.27 -9.31
N LEU A 91 -7.61 10.45 -9.26
CA LEU A 91 -8.96 10.89 -8.90
C LEU A 91 -9.23 10.77 -7.40
N MET A 92 -8.31 10.16 -6.64
CA MET A 92 -8.44 9.99 -5.20
C MET A 92 -7.82 11.19 -4.46
N PRO A 93 -8.44 11.67 -3.38
CA PRO A 93 -7.96 12.83 -2.62
C PRO A 93 -6.81 12.44 -1.67
N VAL A 94 -5.71 11.87 -2.19
CA VAL A 94 -4.60 11.32 -1.38
C VAL A 94 -4.01 12.38 -0.45
N ARG A 95 -3.76 13.59 -0.95
CA ARG A 95 -3.24 14.71 -0.14
C ARG A 95 -4.16 15.10 1.02
N LEU A 96 -5.47 14.95 0.85
CA LEU A 96 -6.41 15.22 1.94
C LEU A 96 -6.31 14.13 3.02
N ALA A 97 -6.17 12.87 2.61
CA ALA A 97 -6.00 11.74 3.52
C ALA A 97 -4.71 11.80 4.36
N THR A 98 -3.68 12.52 3.89
CA THR A 98 -2.44 12.76 4.65
C THR A 98 -2.56 13.87 5.70
N LEU A 99 -3.68 14.60 5.71
CA LEU A 99 -3.91 15.74 6.60
C LEU A 99 -5.07 15.50 7.56
N ILE A 100 -6.12 14.82 7.09
CA ILE A 100 -7.36 14.59 7.84
C ILE A 100 -7.50 13.10 8.13
N PRO A 101 -7.66 12.69 9.41
CA PRO A 101 -7.89 11.31 9.79
C PRO A 101 -9.14 10.72 9.14
N SER A 102 -9.05 9.48 8.67
CA SER A 102 -10.17 8.79 8.01
C SER A 102 -11.13 8.04 8.95
N THR A 103 -10.94 8.19 10.27
CA THR A 103 -11.58 7.39 11.32
C THR A 103 -13.11 7.43 11.33
N ASN A 104 -13.73 8.49 10.79
CA ASN A 104 -15.18 8.68 10.77
C ASN A 104 -15.81 8.63 9.36
N LEU A 105 -15.08 8.16 8.35
CA LEU A 105 -15.53 8.21 6.95
C LEU A 105 -16.33 6.98 6.50
N SER A 106 -16.71 6.08 7.42
CA SER A 106 -17.42 4.83 7.10
C SER A 106 -18.71 5.00 6.28
N PRO A 107 -19.58 6.02 6.52
CA PRO A 107 -20.75 6.23 5.66
C PRO A 107 -20.39 6.63 4.21
N LEU A 108 -19.25 7.30 4.02
CA LEU A 108 -18.79 7.75 2.70
C LEU A 108 -18.44 6.57 1.78
N LYS A 109 -18.17 5.39 2.35
CA LYS A 109 -18.03 4.12 1.62
C LYS A 109 -19.21 3.85 0.68
N TYR A 110 -20.44 4.01 1.16
CA TYR A 110 -21.63 3.69 0.36
C TYR A 110 -21.76 4.65 -0.81
N VAL A 111 -21.51 5.94 -0.57
CA VAL A 111 -21.46 6.96 -1.62
C VAL A 111 -20.39 6.58 -2.64
N PHE A 112 -19.14 6.38 -2.21
CA PHE A 112 -18.04 5.97 -3.08
C PHE A 112 -18.39 4.74 -3.93
N LEU A 113 -19.00 3.71 -3.34
CA LEU A 113 -19.38 2.49 -4.05
C LEU A 113 -20.54 2.71 -5.04
N LEU A 114 -21.45 3.64 -4.79
CA LEU A 114 -22.51 4.04 -5.73
C LEU A 114 -21.94 4.81 -6.93
N ILE A 115 -21.03 5.75 -6.69
CA ILE A 115 -20.43 6.60 -7.74
C ILE A 115 -19.10 6.05 -8.30
N ARG A 116 -18.74 4.80 -7.96
CA ARG A 116 -17.44 4.19 -8.28
C ARG A 116 -17.03 4.26 -9.75
N PHE A 117 -17.98 4.28 -10.68
CA PHE A 117 -17.71 4.31 -12.12
C PHE A 117 -16.95 5.60 -12.54
N LEU A 118 -17.10 6.69 -11.78
CA LEU A 118 -16.36 7.93 -11.99
C LEU A 118 -14.86 7.79 -11.69
N PHE A 119 -14.49 6.82 -10.85
CA PHE A 119 -13.11 6.61 -10.40
C PHE A 119 -12.42 5.43 -11.10
N GLN A 120 -13.19 4.62 -11.84
CA GLN A 120 -12.71 3.38 -12.41
C GLN A 120 -11.77 3.59 -13.59
N THR A 121 -10.84 2.66 -13.77
CA THR A 121 -9.96 2.64 -14.94
C THR A 121 -9.58 1.21 -15.29
N SER A 122 -9.43 0.93 -16.59
CA SER A 122 -8.84 -0.31 -17.09
C SER A 122 -7.33 -0.20 -17.32
N LYS A 123 -6.78 1.02 -17.34
CA LYS A 123 -5.35 1.27 -17.60
C LYS A 123 -4.54 1.10 -16.32
N SER A 124 -3.29 0.64 -16.45
CA SER A 124 -2.29 0.74 -15.40
C SER A 124 -2.07 2.21 -15.02
N LYS A 125 -1.65 2.43 -13.76
CA LYS A 125 -1.44 3.77 -13.18
C LYS A 125 -0.14 3.87 -12.40
N ALA A 126 0.69 2.85 -12.50
CA ALA A 126 1.98 2.75 -11.88
C ALA A 126 2.83 1.73 -12.64
N ARG A 127 4.12 1.75 -12.33
CA ARG A 127 5.13 0.81 -12.80
C ARG A 127 6.05 0.44 -11.65
N VAL A 128 6.77 -0.68 -11.74
CA VAL A 128 7.78 -1.07 -10.76
C VAL A 128 9.16 -0.82 -11.32
N ARG A 129 10.04 -0.23 -10.50
CA ARG A 129 11.47 -0.10 -10.79
C ARG A 129 12.28 -0.40 -9.54
N ARG A 130 13.56 -0.70 -9.74
CA ARG A 130 14.53 -0.71 -8.64
C ARG A 130 14.94 0.72 -8.34
N ILE A 131 14.84 1.11 -7.09
CA ILE A 131 15.33 2.41 -6.60
C ILE A 131 16.26 2.17 -5.42
N GLU A 132 17.16 3.12 -5.17
CA GLU A 132 17.88 3.16 -3.91
C GLU A 132 17.01 3.89 -2.87
N PHE A 133 16.76 3.24 -1.74
CA PHE A 133 16.06 3.83 -0.61
C PHE A 133 16.75 3.39 0.68
N ARG A 134 17.16 4.37 1.49
CA ARG A 134 17.88 4.14 2.76
C ARG A 134 19.11 3.23 2.60
N GLY A 135 19.92 3.49 1.56
CA GLY A 135 21.18 2.79 1.28
C GLY A 135 21.05 1.37 0.72
N LYS A 136 19.84 0.96 0.29
CA LYS A 136 19.60 -0.37 -0.32
C LYS A 136 18.80 -0.22 -1.61
N ILE A 137 19.18 -0.97 -2.64
CA ILE A 137 18.43 -1.06 -3.90
C ILE A 137 17.32 -2.10 -3.75
N THR A 138 16.07 -1.69 -3.91
CA THR A 138 14.90 -2.58 -3.78
C THR A 138 13.81 -2.19 -4.78
N ALA A 139 12.89 -3.11 -5.07
CA ALA A 139 11.72 -2.82 -5.89
C ALA A 139 10.82 -1.78 -5.21
N ALA A 140 10.37 -0.81 -6.00
CA ALA A 140 9.37 0.17 -5.61
C ALA A 140 8.36 0.36 -6.74
N MET A 141 7.09 0.49 -6.36
CA MET A 141 6.04 0.89 -7.27
C MET A 141 5.98 2.42 -7.34
N ILE A 142 6.07 2.96 -8.55
CA ILE A 142 6.09 4.39 -8.84
C ILE A 142 4.77 4.73 -9.54
N TYR A 143 4.00 5.65 -8.95
CA TYR A 143 2.75 6.11 -9.55
C TYR A 143 3.03 6.99 -10.76
N ASP A 144 2.27 6.82 -11.83
CA ASP A 144 2.51 7.55 -13.08
C ASP A 144 2.22 9.05 -12.94
N ASN A 145 1.24 9.40 -12.09
CA ASN A 145 0.67 10.74 -12.02
C ASN A 145 0.57 11.26 -10.57
N LEU A 146 1.27 10.63 -9.63
CA LEU A 146 1.38 11.08 -8.25
C LEU A 146 2.85 10.97 -7.81
N PRO A 147 3.39 11.92 -7.03
CA PRO A 147 4.77 11.87 -6.56
C PRO A 147 4.90 10.91 -5.36
N ILE A 148 4.50 9.65 -5.57
CA ILE A 148 4.45 8.58 -4.58
C ILE A 148 5.33 7.42 -5.06
N HIS A 149 6.20 6.94 -4.17
CA HIS A 149 6.93 5.69 -4.31
C HIS A 149 6.53 4.75 -3.17
N ASP A 150 5.95 3.61 -3.53
CA ASP A 150 5.66 2.51 -2.60
C ASP A 150 6.87 1.57 -2.60
N VAL A 151 7.74 1.69 -1.61
CA VAL A 151 9.01 0.94 -1.49
C VAL A 151 8.80 -0.36 -0.74
N PHE A 152 9.29 -1.48 -1.27
CA PHE A 152 9.00 -2.80 -0.70
C PHE A 152 10.22 -3.46 -0.03
N LYS A 153 9.91 -4.22 1.03
CA LYS A 153 10.81 -5.14 1.73
C LYS A 153 10.16 -6.51 1.89
N LYS A 154 10.96 -7.56 1.83
CA LYS A 154 10.48 -8.94 1.89
C LYS A 154 10.38 -9.38 3.34
N VAL A 155 9.16 -9.72 3.79
CA VAL A 155 8.94 -10.35 5.10
C VAL A 155 9.09 -11.87 4.94
N ASN A 156 8.43 -12.44 3.94
CA ASN A 156 8.55 -13.83 3.51
C ASN A 156 8.13 -13.95 2.02
N GLN A 157 7.93 -15.17 1.50
CA GLN A 157 7.55 -15.40 0.09
C GLN A 157 6.17 -14.83 -0.31
N ASN A 158 5.29 -14.62 0.67
CA ASN A 158 3.88 -14.25 0.48
C ASN A 158 3.52 -12.94 1.19
N THR A 159 4.49 -12.23 1.77
CA THR A 159 4.25 -11.00 2.52
C THR A 159 5.34 -9.98 2.21
N LEU A 160 4.91 -8.81 1.75
CA LEU A 160 5.77 -7.65 1.56
C LEU A 160 5.40 -6.57 2.57
N PHE A 161 6.42 -5.90 3.11
CA PHE A 161 6.28 -4.71 3.92
C PHE A 161 6.54 -3.48 3.04
N GLY A 162 5.55 -2.59 2.96
CA GLY A 162 5.57 -1.40 2.14
C GLY A 162 5.77 -0.13 2.97
N CYS A 163 6.59 0.78 2.45
CA CYS A 163 6.73 2.15 2.93
C CYS A 163 6.35 3.09 1.79
N MET A 164 5.29 3.88 1.99
CA MET A 164 4.86 4.90 1.04
C MET A 164 5.65 6.18 1.29
N ASP A 165 6.57 6.49 0.39
CA ASP A 165 7.27 7.77 0.29
C ASP A 165 6.47 8.71 -0.61
N TYR A 166 5.75 9.65 0.00
CA TYR A 166 4.98 10.67 -0.71
C TYR A 166 5.61 12.05 -0.51
N LYS A 167 5.94 12.73 -1.61
CA LYS A 167 6.53 14.06 -1.58
C LYS A 167 5.67 15.05 -0.78
N GLY A 168 6.25 15.60 0.28
CA GLY A 168 5.60 16.60 1.15
C GLY A 168 4.91 16.02 2.39
N MET A 169 4.98 14.71 2.60
CA MET A 169 4.51 14.03 3.79
C MET A 169 5.52 14.15 4.94
N LYS A 170 5.06 14.43 6.16
CA LYS A 170 5.94 14.57 7.35
C LYS A 170 6.36 13.24 7.96
N GLN A 171 5.49 12.24 7.88
CA GLN A 171 5.65 10.91 8.44
C GLN A 171 5.25 9.89 7.37
N PRO A 172 6.07 8.89 7.04
CA PRO A 172 5.71 7.90 6.03
C PRO A 172 4.47 7.10 6.43
N PHE A 173 3.78 6.55 5.43
CA PHE A 173 2.71 5.59 5.67
C PHE A 173 3.21 4.17 5.39
N PHE A 174 3.07 3.28 6.37
CA PHE A 174 3.45 1.88 6.24
C PHE A 174 2.23 1.01 5.94
N PHE A 175 2.43 -0.03 5.14
CA PHE A 175 1.38 -0.96 4.76
C PHE A 175 1.95 -2.35 4.52
N VAL A 176 1.07 -3.33 4.41
CA VAL A 176 1.38 -4.74 4.20
C VAL A 176 0.68 -5.21 2.93
N LEU A 177 1.37 -6.02 2.14
CA LEU A 177 0.82 -6.74 1.02
C LEU A 177 0.95 -8.24 1.27
N GLU A 178 -0.16 -8.97 1.19
CA GLU A 178 -0.23 -10.42 1.32
C GLU A 178 -0.63 -11.05 0.00
N ARG A 179 0.12 -12.04 -0.49
CA ARG A 179 -0.13 -12.65 -1.79
C ARG A 179 -1.50 -13.34 -1.78
N VAL A 180 -2.32 -13.07 -2.79
CA VAL A 180 -3.60 -13.76 -2.98
C VAL A 180 -3.31 -15.16 -3.53
N LYS A 181 -3.90 -16.17 -2.90
CA LYS A 181 -3.82 -17.57 -3.34
C LYS A 181 -4.76 -17.87 -4.49
#